data_AF-A0A2N2HTY0-F1
#
_entry.id   AF-A0A2N2HTY0-F1
#
_cell.length_a   1.000
_cell.length_b   1.000
_cell.length_c   1.000
_cell.angle_alpha   90.00
_cell.angle_beta   90.00
_cell.angle_gamma   90.00
#
_symmetry.space_group_name_H-M   'P 1'
#
loop_
_entity.id
_entity.type
_entity.pdbx_description
1 polymer ?
#
loop_
_entity_poly.entity_id
_entity_poly.type
_entity_poly.pdbx_seq_one_letter_code
_entity_poly.pdbx_strand_id
1 'polypeptide(L)'
;MPIHWRSASPAGDPVIIRGLQRDSNTPDVTTGVYYEYDLKRTLILLNHKGRQVLISVSKQINNSSVGKKGIILGNDDNWNYYYSGEPGSFKEGIGWAKSYIYDFISVGVYVESGVMVRTGTFQWIRAGWSGINFVQTTHITNGMKRFARNFKTILESPNLPTPNQMISTYHRLSALPKPDLIEKYAALQRSQQSLAVRTGKIGTAETNKLGSYAQIPKEQIVGELMLEYLKMALGKPSLVETKVVLGVK
;
A
#
# COMPACT_ATOMS: atom_id res chain seq x y z
N MET A 1 14.48 1.79 7.49
CA MET A 1 14.25 0.77 8.55
C MET A 1 15.51 0.61 9.37
N PRO A 2 15.46 0.30 10.67
CA PRO A 2 16.67 0.11 11.47
C PRO A 2 17.49 -1.04 10.88
N ILE A 3 18.78 -0.81 10.72
CA ILE A 3 19.70 -1.61 9.89
C ILE A 3 19.96 -3.00 10.50
N HIS A 4 19.58 -3.24 11.77
CA HIS A 4 19.69 -4.56 12.40
C HIS A 4 18.53 -4.83 13.38
N TRP A 5 17.53 -5.59 12.96
CA TRP A 5 16.65 -6.28 13.91
C TRP A 5 17.46 -7.38 14.57
N ARG A 6 17.90 -7.17 15.81
CA ARG A 6 18.53 -8.21 16.62
C ARG A 6 17.44 -9.12 17.19
N SER A 7 17.69 -10.43 17.21
CA SER A 7 16.81 -11.38 17.87
C SER A 7 16.61 -11.00 19.34
N ALA A 8 15.39 -11.12 19.83
CA ALA A 8 15.10 -10.95 21.24
C ALA A 8 15.73 -12.09 22.04
N SER A 9 16.41 -11.74 23.13
CA SER A 9 17.00 -12.74 24.05
C SER A 9 15.89 -13.56 24.72
N PRO A 10 16.07 -14.88 24.96
CA PRO A 10 15.11 -15.72 25.68
C PRO A 10 14.70 -15.19 27.06
N ALA A 11 15.62 -14.51 27.76
CA ALA A 11 15.38 -13.90 29.06
C ALA A 11 15.37 -12.37 29.00
N GLY A 12 15.29 -11.79 27.80
CA GLY A 12 15.30 -10.35 27.61
C GLY A 12 13.91 -9.72 27.64
N ASP A 13 13.87 -8.43 27.93
CA ASP A 13 12.66 -7.62 27.82
C ASP A 13 12.19 -7.50 26.36
N PRO A 14 10.88 -7.37 26.12
CA PRO A 14 10.37 -7.08 24.78
C PRO A 14 10.93 -5.78 24.21
N VAL A 15 11.33 -5.80 22.95
CA VAL A 15 11.66 -4.58 22.20
C VAL A 15 10.37 -4.01 21.63
N ILE A 16 10.01 -2.79 22.05
CA ILE A 16 8.77 -2.14 21.67
C ILE A 16 9.06 -0.88 20.86
N ILE A 17 8.51 -0.83 19.64
CA ILE A 17 8.55 0.35 18.77
C ILE A 17 7.12 0.87 18.61
N ARG A 18 6.93 2.16 18.87
CA ARG A 18 5.64 2.86 18.68
C ARG A 18 5.83 3.97 17.66
N GLY A 19 4.84 4.18 16.81
CA GLY A 19 4.89 5.22 15.80
C GLY A 19 3.52 5.57 15.22
N LEU A 20 3.51 6.67 14.46
CA LEU A 20 2.40 7.05 13.61
C LEU A 20 2.67 6.55 12.19
N GLN A 21 1.63 6.10 11.51
CA GLN A 21 1.71 5.63 10.13
C GLN A 21 0.52 6.19 9.35
N ARG A 22 0.80 6.82 8.21
CA ARG A 22 -0.20 7.22 7.23
C ARG A 22 -0.33 6.10 6.20
N ASP A 23 -1.53 5.56 6.04
CA ASP A 23 -1.83 4.52 5.06
C ASP A 23 -2.78 5.03 3.98
N SER A 24 -2.65 4.44 2.79
CA SER A 24 -3.66 4.46 1.74
C SER A 24 -3.92 3.03 1.32
N ASN A 25 -5.18 2.61 1.27
CA ASN A 25 -5.52 1.29 0.74
C ASN A 25 -5.60 1.31 -0.79
N THR A 26 -5.54 0.14 -1.41
CA THR A 26 -5.81 -0.02 -2.84
C THR A 26 -7.32 0.09 -3.08
N PRO A 27 -7.75 0.47 -4.30
CA PRO A 27 -9.16 0.45 -4.67
C PRO A 27 -9.80 -0.92 -4.34
N ASP A 28 -10.96 -0.87 -3.69
CA ASP A 28 -11.73 -2.08 -3.40
C ASP A 28 -12.19 -2.77 -4.69
N VAL A 29 -12.10 -4.10 -4.75
CA VAL A 29 -12.43 -4.89 -5.94
C VAL A 29 -13.91 -4.81 -6.35
N THR A 30 -14.79 -4.43 -5.42
CA THR A 30 -16.24 -4.38 -5.66
C THR A 30 -16.71 -2.97 -5.99
N THR A 31 -16.19 -1.97 -5.27
CA THR A 31 -16.68 -0.58 -5.32
C THR A 31 -15.70 0.39 -5.96
N GLY A 32 -14.43 -0.02 -6.12
CA GLY A 32 -13.34 0.84 -6.57
C GLY A 32 -12.96 1.92 -5.55
N VAL A 33 -13.54 1.94 -4.35
CA VAL A 33 -13.28 3.01 -3.39
C VAL A 33 -11.96 2.75 -2.67
N TYR A 34 -11.16 3.81 -2.49
CA TYR A 34 -9.98 3.82 -1.65
C TYR A 34 -10.04 4.96 -0.62
N TYR A 35 -9.25 4.82 0.45
CA TYR A 35 -9.22 5.68 1.62
C TYR A 35 -7.78 5.90 2.06
N GLU A 36 -7.54 7.07 2.66
CA GLU A 36 -6.31 7.37 3.38
C GLU A 36 -6.63 7.60 4.86
N TYR A 37 -5.79 7.13 5.77
CA TYR A 37 -6.03 7.24 7.20
C TYR A 37 -4.75 7.13 8.01
N ASP A 38 -4.78 7.67 9.23
CA ASP A 38 -3.66 7.64 10.16
C ASP A 38 -3.87 6.57 11.23
N LEU A 39 -2.80 5.85 11.52
CA LEU A 39 -2.74 4.77 12.49
C LEU A 39 -1.71 5.08 13.58
N LYS A 40 -2.04 4.73 14.83
CA LYS A 40 -1.04 4.40 15.84
C LYS A 40 -0.62 2.95 15.61
N ARG A 41 0.67 2.71 15.37
CA ARG A 41 1.25 1.39 15.20
C ARG A 41 2.23 1.07 16.31
N THR A 42 2.13 -0.13 16.84
CA THR A 42 3.07 -0.71 17.81
C THR A 42 3.60 -2.02 17.25
N LEU A 43 4.92 -2.17 17.25
CA LEU A 43 5.62 -3.42 16.96
C LEU A 43 6.28 -3.89 18.26
N ILE A 44 6.08 -5.16 18.62
CA ILE A 44 6.63 -5.77 19.82
C ILE A 44 7.39 -7.02 19.38
N LEU A 45 8.70 -7.00 19.54
CA LEU A 45 9.55 -8.18 19.34
C LEU A 45 9.90 -8.78 20.69
N LEU A 46 9.67 -10.07 20.87
CA LEU A 46 9.98 -10.79 22.09
C LEU A 46 10.39 -12.23 21.78
N ASN A 47 11.02 -12.88 22.76
CA ASN A 47 11.15 -14.32 22.76
C ASN A 47 10.02 -14.94 23.59
N HIS A 48 9.33 -15.93 23.06
CA HIS A 48 8.34 -16.70 23.81
C HIS A 48 8.66 -18.19 23.72
N LYS A 49 8.99 -18.81 24.84
CA LYS A 49 9.32 -20.25 24.94
C LYS A 49 10.40 -20.68 23.94
N GLY A 50 11.45 -19.87 23.81
CA GLY A 50 12.58 -20.15 22.92
C GLY A 50 12.36 -19.77 21.45
N ARG A 51 11.23 -19.16 21.08
CA ARG A 51 10.92 -18.77 19.70
C ARG A 51 10.85 -17.26 19.55
N GLN A 52 11.34 -16.72 18.43
CA GLN A 52 11.14 -15.32 18.09
C GLN A 52 9.67 -15.04 17.74
N VAL A 53 9.11 -13.99 18.33
CA VAL A 53 7.74 -13.55 18.10
C VAL A 53 7.72 -12.06 17.80
N LEU A 54 7.07 -11.67 16.70
CA LEU A 54 6.74 -10.29 16.39
C LEU A 54 5.22 -10.10 16.49
N ILE A 55 4.79 -9.14 17.29
CA ILE A 55 3.39 -8.72 17.40
C ILE A 55 3.28 -7.32 16.80
N SER A 56 2.33 -7.12 15.89
CA SER A 56 2.02 -5.83 15.27
C SER A 56 0.59 -5.43 15.63
N VAL A 57 0.43 -4.34 16.37
CA VAL A 57 -0.87 -3.76 16.73
C VAL A 57 -1.03 -2.43 16.01
N SER A 58 -2.15 -2.24 15.33
CA SER A 58 -2.48 -0.99 14.62
C SER A 58 -3.89 -0.55 14.99
N LYS A 59 -4.05 0.73 15.30
CA LYS A 59 -5.33 1.36 15.63
C LYS A 59 -5.47 2.67 14.87
N GLN A 60 -6.56 2.83 14.14
CA GLN A 60 -6.92 4.08 13.49
C GLN A 60 -7.18 5.19 14.51
N ILE A 61 -6.69 6.39 14.21
CA ILE A 61 -6.76 7.54 15.11
C ILE A 61 -8.10 8.26 14.99
N ASN A 62 -8.43 8.68 13.77
CA ASN A 62 -9.67 9.40 13.42
C ASN A 62 -10.29 8.75 12.19
N ASN A 63 -11.51 9.13 11.83
CA ASN A 63 -12.11 8.75 10.54
C ASN A 63 -11.12 8.95 9.39
N SER A 64 -11.17 8.05 8.40
CA SER A 64 -10.37 8.21 7.19
C SER A 64 -10.72 9.50 6.44
N SER A 65 -9.93 9.82 5.41
CA SER A 65 -10.41 10.68 4.33
C SER A 65 -11.73 10.14 3.78
N VAL A 66 -12.48 11.01 3.10
CA VAL A 66 -13.61 10.55 2.28
C VAL A 66 -13.10 9.48 1.30
N GLY A 67 -13.92 8.45 1.09
CA GLY A 67 -13.69 7.44 0.07
C GLY A 67 -13.63 8.09 -1.30
N LYS A 68 -12.57 7.79 -2.04
CA LYS A 68 -12.32 8.33 -3.38
C LYS A 68 -12.39 7.21 -4.42
N LYS A 69 -12.73 7.57 -5.66
CA LYS A 69 -12.87 6.62 -6.76
C LYS A 69 -11.50 6.20 -7.28
N GLY A 70 -11.25 4.91 -7.34
CA GLY A 70 -10.07 4.32 -7.96
C GLY A 70 -10.44 3.19 -8.91
N ILE A 71 -9.49 2.83 -9.75
CA ILE A 71 -9.66 1.80 -10.78
C ILE A 71 -8.49 0.82 -10.68
N ILE A 72 -8.82 -0.47 -10.61
CA ILE A 72 -7.85 -1.55 -10.80
C ILE A 72 -7.59 -1.70 -12.30
N LEU A 73 -6.34 -1.55 -12.73
CA LEU A 73 -5.93 -1.54 -14.12
C LEU A 73 -5.46 -2.93 -14.55
N GLY A 74 -6.38 -3.68 -15.17
CA GLY A 74 -6.14 -5.08 -15.55
C GLY A 74 -6.29 -6.03 -14.36
N ASN A 75 -5.38 -6.99 -14.23
CA ASN A 75 -5.39 -7.94 -13.11
C ASN A 75 -4.92 -7.24 -11.81
N ASP A 76 -5.67 -7.39 -10.72
CA ASP A 76 -5.34 -6.83 -9.40
C ASP A 76 -3.97 -7.29 -8.88
N ASP A 77 -3.56 -8.52 -9.21
CA ASP A 77 -2.26 -9.07 -8.83
C ASP A 77 -1.06 -8.35 -9.51
N ASN A 78 -1.32 -7.49 -10.50
CA ASN A 78 -0.30 -6.67 -11.15
C ASN A 78 0.03 -5.38 -10.38
N TRP A 79 -0.80 -5.00 -9.40
CA TRP A 79 -0.65 -3.77 -8.61
C TRP A 79 -0.58 -2.50 -9.47
N ASN A 80 -1.48 -2.42 -10.45
CA ASN A 80 -1.67 -1.24 -11.28
C ASN A 80 -3.00 -0.61 -10.91
N TYR A 81 -2.95 0.63 -10.40
CA TYR A 81 -4.13 1.35 -9.94
C TYR A 81 -4.13 2.76 -10.50
N TYR A 82 -5.32 3.27 -10.81
CA TYR A 82 -5.55 4.69 -11.07
C TYR A 82 -6.35 5.28 -9.92
N TYR A 83 -5.86 6.37 -9.35
CA TYR A 83 -6.46 7.08 -8.24
C TYR A 83 -6.99 8.42 -8.73
N SER A 84 -8.31 8.56 -8.88
CA SER A 84 -8.90 9.77 -9.49
C SER A 84 -8.85 11.01 -8.60
N GLY A 85 -8.70 10.83 -7.28
CA GLY A 85 -8.85 11.91 -6.31
C GLY A 85 -10.30 12.32 -6.03
N GLU A 86 -11.26 11.89 -6.86
CA GLU A 86 -12.67 12.29 -6.75
C GLU A 86 -13.38 11.51 -5.65
N PRO A 87 -14.14 12.16 -4.76
CA PRO A 87 -14.97 11.46 -3.78
C PRO A 87 -16.04 10.55 -4.43
N GLY A 88 -16.35 9.43 -3.78
CA GLY A 88 -17.43 8.52 -4.17
C GLY A 88 -16.95 7.17 -4.73
N SER A 89 -17.83 6.51 -5.49
CA SER A 89 -17.59 5.18 -6.08
C SER A 89 -17.91 5.17 -7.59
N PHE A 90 -17.26 4.28 -8.34
CA PHE A 90 -17.64 3.96 -9.72
C PHE A 90 -18.82 2.97 -9.81
N LYS A 91 -19.36 2.50 -8.67
CA LYS A 91 -20.48 1.57 -8.65
C LYS A 91 -21.80 2.30 -8.88
N GLU A 92 -22.56 1.83 -9.87
CA GLU A 92 -23.88 2.37 -10.19
C GLU A 92 -24.82 2.38 -8.98
N GLY A 93 -25.65 3.42 -8.88
CA GLY A 93 -26.61 3.62 -7.80
C GLY A 93 -26.05 4.15 -6.48
N ILE A 94 -24.74 4.01 -6.21
CA ILE A 94 -24.10 4.47 -4.96
C ILE A 94 -22.92 5.42 -5.18
N GLY A 95 -22.68 5.86 -6.41
CA GLY A 95 -21.52 6.72 -6.74
C GLY A 95 -21.47 8.06 -6.00
N TRP A 96 -22.62 8.55 -5.53
CA TRP A 96 -22.77 9.79 -4.76
C TRP A 96 -22.41 9.63 -3.27
N ALA A 97 -22.34 8.41 -2.76
CA ALA A 97 -22.13 8.17 -1.33
C ALA A 97 -20.69 8.52 -0.90
N LYS A 98 -20.57 9.45 0.05
CA LYS A 98 -19.28 9.83 0.67
C LYS A 98 -19.00 8.90 1.84
N SER A 99 -18.39 7.75 1.56
CA SER A 99 -18.06 6.77 2.58
C SER A 99 -16.80 7.12 3.38
N TYR A 100 -16.67 6.53 4.56
CA TYR A 100 -15.49 6.65 5.43
C TYR A 100 -15.20 5.30 6.10
N ILE A 101 -13.95 5.06 6.45
CA ILE A 101 -13.59 4.12 7.49
C ILE A 101 -13.74 4.85 8.82
N TYR A 102 -14.72 4.43 9.61
CA TYR A 102 -15.02 5.00 10.92
C TYR A 102 -14.11 4.45 12.00
N ASP A 103 -13.73 3.17 11.89
CA ASP A 103 -12.80 2.56 12.82
C ASP A 103 -12.07 1.38 12.18
N PHE A 104 -10.81 1.19 12.56
CA PHE A 104 -9.97 0.07 12.14
C PHE A 104 -8.99 -0.33 13.25
N ILE A 105 -8.94 -1.64 13.51
CA ILE A 105 -7.99 -2.28 14.41
C ILE A 105 -7.42 -3.50 13.71
N SER A 106 -6.10 -3.70 13.78
CA SER A 106 -5.42 -4.89 13.27
C SER A 106 -4.39 -5.38 14.28
N VAL A 107 -4.41 -6.68 14.57
CA VAL A 107 -3.42 -7.38 15.37
C VAL A 107 -2.83 -8.51 14.52
N GLY A 108 -1.54 -8.44 14.25
CA GLY A 108 -0.77 -9.50 13.60
C GLY A 108 0.20 -10.13 14.59
N VAL A 109 0.29 -11.46 14.57
CA VAL A 109 1.22 -12.25 15.39
C VAL A 109 2.01 -13.14 14.44
N TYR A 110 3.32 -13.01 14.46
CA TYR A 110 4.26 -13.74 13.62
C TYR A 110 5.21 -14.52 14.54
N VAL A 111 5.20 -15.85 14.42
CA VAL A 111 5.95 -16.75 15.30
C VAL A 111 6.90 -17.58 14.45
N GLU A 112 8.18 -17.55 14.81
CA GLU A 112 9.20 -18.41 14.24
C GLU A 112 8.85 -19.90 14.46
N SER A 113 8.98 -20.68 13.41
CA SER A 113 8.65 -22.10 13.37
C SER A 113 9.64 -22.84 12.46
N GLY A 114 10.88 -22.99 12.93
CA GLY A 114 11.98 -23.53 12.12
C GLY A 114 12.39 -22.54 11.03
N VAL A 115 12.43 -22.98 9.78
CA VAL A 115 12.68 -22.11 8.62
C VAL A 115 11.45 -21.33 8.15
N MET A 116 10.31 -21.48 8.84
CA MET A 116 9.03 -20.85 8.49
C MET A 116 8.59 -19.85 9.55
N VAL A 117 7.70 -18.94 9.16
CA VAL A 117 6.97 -18.06 10.08
C VAL A 117 5.49 -18.43 10.05
N ARG A 118 4.92 -18.79 11.21
CA ARG A 118 3.48 -18.95 11.37
C ARG A 118 2.86 -17.62 11.70
N THR A 119 1.78 -17.27 11.00
CA THR A 119 1.13 -15.97 11.14
C THR A 119 -0.32 -16.14 11.56
N GLY A 120 -0.76 -15.35 12.54
CA GLY A 120 -2.17 -15.13 12.87
C GLY A 120 -2.48 -13.65 12.77
N THR A 121 -3.55 -13.29 12.07
CA THR A 121 -3.97 -11.89 11.91
C THR A 121 -5.44 -11.76 12.28
N PHE A 122 -5.77 -10.70 13.00
CA PHE A 122 -7.12 -10.37 13.46
C PHE A 122 -7.40 -8.93 13.09
N GLN A 123 -8.54 -8.68 12.43
CA GLN A 123 -8.90 -7.35 11.96
C GLN A 123 -10.36 -7.05 12.26
N TRP A 124 -10.60 -5.82 12.69
CA TRP A 124 -11.91 -5.24 12.86
C TRP A 124 -11.95 -3.94 12.09
N ILE A 125 -12.98 -3.78 11.26
CA ILE A 125 -13.17 -2.57 10.48
C ILE A 125 -14.65 -2.21 10.46
N ARG A 126 -14.92 -0.93 10.67
CA ARG A 126 -16.24 -0.33 10.54
C ARG A 126 -16.15 0.76 9.49
N ALA A 127 -16.80 0.55 8.35
CA ALA A 127 -16.77 1.49 7.24
C ALA A 127 -18.11 1.52 6.51
N GLY A 128 -18.47 2.67 5.97
CA GLY A 128 -19.71 2.85 5.23
C GLY A 128 -20.06 4.32 5.09
N TRP A 129 -21.35 4.65 5.08
CA TRP A 129 -21.85 6.00 4.83
C TRP A 129 -22.89 6.41 5.89
N SER A 130 -22.89 7.70 6.27
CA SER A 130 -23.78 8.28 7.27
C SER A 130 -23.78 7.55 8.64
N GLY A 131 -22.62 7.06 9.08
CA GLY A 131 -22.45 6.29 10.32
C GLY A 131 -22.88 4.82 10.24
N ILE A 132 -23.53 4.40 9.15
CA ILE A 132 -23.97 3.02 8.93
C ILE A 132 -22.78 2.17 8.45
N ASN A 133 -22.59 1.00 9.07
CA ASN A 133 -21.55 0.06 8.67
C ASN A 133 -22.02 -0.83 7.52
N PHE A 134 -21.26 -0.86 6.44
CA PHE A 134 -21.48 -1.73 5.28
C PHE A 134 -20.47 -2.89 5.21
N VAL A 135 -19.48 -2.92 6.12
CA VAL A 135 -18.49 -4.00 6.17
C VAL A 135 -19.13 -5.27 6.71
N GLN A 136 -18.94 -6.37 5.98
CA GLN A 136 -19.27 -7.73 6.40
C GLN A 136 -18.00 -8.54 6.67
N THR A 137 -18.11 -9.60 7.48
CA THR A 137 -17.00 -10.51 7.81
C THR A 137 -16.33 -11.11 6.56
N THR A 138 -17.12 -11.39 5.53
CA THR A 138 -16.63 -11.89 4.23
C THR A 138 -15.74 -10.87 3.53
N HIS A 139 -16.03 -9.57 3.61
CA HIS A 139 -15.19 -8.50 3.07
C HIS A 139 -13.82 -8.49 3.76
N ILE A 140 -13.80 -8.57 5.09
CA ILE A 140 -12.58 -8.59 5.91
C ILE A 140 -11.74 -9.83 5.56
N THR A 141 -12.34 -11.01 5.64
CA THR A 141 -11.62 -12.28 5.41
C THR A 141 -11.09 -12.42 3.98
N ASN A 142 -11.82 -11.95 2.97
CA ASN A 142 -11.33 -11.93 1.59
C ASN A 142 -10.17 -10.94 1.40
N GLY A 143 -10.25 -9.75 2.01
CA GLY A 143 -9.16 -8.77 2.02
C GLY A 143 -7.90 -9.35 2.68
N MET A 144 -8.04 -10.01 3.82
CA MET A 144 -6.94 -10.66 4.53
C MET A 144 -6.29 -11.79 3.71
N LYS A 145 -7.09 -12.64 3.05
CA LYS A 145 -6.57 -13.69 2.14
C LYS A 145 -5.79 -13.08 0.98
N ARG A 146 -6.31 -12.00 0.38
CA ARG A 146 -5.63 -11.29 -0.71
C ARG A 146 -4.30 -10.71 -0.24
N PHE A 147 -4.27 -10.04 0.91
CA PHE A 147 -3.06 -9.50 1.51
C PHE A 147 -2.03 -10.61 1.80
N ALA A 148 -2.46 -11.70 2.45
CA ALA A 148 -1.57 -12.80 2.82
C ALA A 148 -0.92 -13.47 1.61
N ARG A 149 -1.67 -13.68 0.50
CA ARG A 149 -1.11 -14.20 -0.75
C ARG A 149 -0.04 -13.27 -1.31
N ASN A 150 -0.33 -11.98 -1.46
CA ASN A 150 0.63 -11.00 -1.99
C ASN A 150 1.88 -10.87 -1.10
N PHE A 151 1.69 -10.82 0.21
CA PHE A 151 2.78 -10.73 1.18
C PHE A 151 3.70 -11.95 1.11
N LYS A 152 3.14 -13.16 1.02
CA LYS A 152 3.89 -14.40 0.83
C LYS A 152 4.66 -14.38 -0.50
N THR A 153 4.01 -14.02 -1.61
CA THR A 153 4.65 -13.91 -2.93
C THR A 153 5.83 -12.95 -2.93
N ILE A 154 5.74 -11.83 -2.20
CA ILE A 154 6.85 -10.87 -2.08
C ILE A 154 7.99 -11.48 -1.25
N LEU A 155 7.70 -11.91 -0.02
CA LEU A 155 8.74 -12.33 0.93
C LEU A 155 9.46 -13.62 0.53
N GLU A 156 8.78 -14.49 -0.21
CA GLU A 156 9.33 -15.76 -0.68
C GLU A 156 9.84 -15.69 -2.13
N SER A 157 9.81 -14.51 -2.75
CA SER A 157 10.34 -14.36 -4.11
C SER A 157 11.87 -14.51 -4.11
N PRO A 158 12.44 -15.35 -4.97
CA PRO A 158 13.90 -15.41 -5.15
C PRO A 158 14.46 -14.10 -5.74
N ASN A 159 13.60 -13.26 -6.32
CA ASN A 159 13.98 -11.98 -6.92
C ASN A 159 13.72 -10.77 -5.98
N LEU A 160 13.33 -11.01 -4.72
CA LEU A 160 13.15 -9.94 -3.75
C LEU A 160 14.48 -9.18 -3.58
N PRO A 161 14.53 -7.85 -3.84
CA PRO A 161 15.75 -7.10 -3.64
C PRO A 161 16.23 -7.17 -2.19
N THR A 162 17.54 -7.29 -2.01
CA THR A 162 18.14 -7.22 -0.68
C THR A 162 17.83 -5.87 -0.01
N PRO A 163 17.83 -5.79 1.32
CA PRO A 163 17.64 -4.53 2.03
C PRO A 163 18.58 -3.41 1.54
N ASN A 164 19.84 -3.74 1.25
CA ASN A 164 20.82 -2.78 0.75
C ASN A 164 20.48 -2.28 -0.66
N GLN A 165 19.99 -3.14 -1.55
CA GLN A 165 19.50 -2.73 -2.87
C GLN A 165 18.29 -1.80 -2.76
N MET A 166 17.33 -2.12 -1.89
CA MET A 166 16.16 -1.25 -1.63
C MET A 166 16.59 0.13 -1.11
N ILE A 167 17.49 0.17 -0.13
CA ILE A 167 18.03 1.41 0.46
C ILE A 167 18.79 2.23 -0.59
N SER A 168 19.66 1.59 -1.36
CA SER A 168 20.43 2.24 -2.43
C SER A 168 19.52 2.85 -3.49
N THR A 169 18.51 2.11 -3.96
CA THR A 169 17.56 2.61 -4.97
C THR A 169 16.73 3.77 -4.43
N TYR A 170 16.26 3.66 -3.18
CA TYR A 170 15.55 4.75 -2.51
C TYR A 170 16.42 6.02 -2.40
N HIS A 171 17.68 5.90 -1.97
CA HIS A 171 18.59 7.03 -1.89
C HIS A 171 18.86 7.66 -3.26
N ARG A 172 19.03 6.85 -4.30
CA ARG A 172 19.22 7.34 -5.67
C ARG A 172 18.03 8.17 -6.14
N LEU A 173 16.81 7.66 -5.99
CA LEU A 173 15.60 8.39 -6.35
C LEU A 173 15.44 9.65 -5.49
N SER A 174 15.67 9.54 -4.18
CA SER A 174 15.55 10.66 -3.25
C SER A 174 16.60 11.75 -3.48
N ALA A 175 17.75 11.42 -4.07
CA ALA A 175 18.79 12.38 -4.42
C ALA A 175 18.48 13.17 -5.71
N LEU A 176 17.54 12.71 -6.54
CA LEU A 176 17.20 13.40 -7.78
C LEU A 176 16.57 14.79 -7.51
N PRO A 177 16.86 15.78 -8.38
CA PRO A 177 16.13 17.03 -8.42
C PRO A 177 14.62 16.80 -8.57
N LYS A 178 13.81 17.67 -7.96
CA LYS A 178 12.35 17.56 -8.05
C LYS A 178 11.81 17.58 -9.49
N PRO A 179 12.35 18.40 -10.42
CA PRO A 179 11.92 18.36 -11.83
C PRO A 179 12.10 16.99 -12.48
N ASP A 180 13.25 16.34 -12.27
CA ASP A 180 13.54 15.01 -12.83
C ASP A 180 12.61 13.93 -12.26
N LEU A 181 12.29 14.03 -10.96
CA LEU A 181 11.29 13.16 -10.32
C LEU A 181 9.89 13.38 -10.90
N ILE A 182 9.50 14.64 -11.14
CA ILE A 182 8.23 14.98 -11.75
C ILE A 182 8.12 14.42 -13.17
N GLU A 183 9.18 14.47 -13.96
CA GLU A 183 9.18 13.90 -15.31
C GLU A 183 8.90 12.39 -15.29
N LYS A 184 9.62 11.65 -14.44
CA LYS A 184 9.44 10.21 -14.25
C LYS A 184 8.04 9.88 -13.74
N TYR A 185 7.56 10.64 -12.77
CA TYR A 185 6.23 10.51 -12.20
C TYR A 185 5.15 10.77 -13.25
N ALA A 186 5.29 11.83 -14.04
CA ALA A 186 4.36 12.18 -15.11
C ALA A 186 4.23 11.08 -16.17
N ALA A 187 5.33 10.38 -16.48
CA ALA A 187 5.28 9.23 -17.39
C ALA A 187 4.43 8.09 -16.80
N LEU A 188 4.63 7.75 -15.52
CA LEU A 188 3.84 6.73 -14.82
C LEU A 188 2.35 7.10 -14.78
N GLN A 189 2.03 8.32 -14.37
CA GLN A 189 0.66 8.80 -14.25
C GLN A 189 -0.04 8.83 -15.62
N ARG A 190 0.65 9.24 -16.69
CA ARG A 190 0.12 9.18 -18.07
C ARG A 190 -0.20 7.75 -18.50
N SER A 191 0.67 6.78 -18.21
CA SER A 191 0.39 5.38 -18.51
C SER A 191 -0.82 4.84 -17.73
N GLN A 192 -0.90 5.12 -16.42
CA GLN A 192 -2.03 4.71 -15.57
C GLN A 192 -3.35 5.31 -16.08
N GLN A 193 -3.34 6.59 -16.40
CA GLN A 193 -4.51 7.30 -16.90
C GLN A 193 -4.95 6.80 -18.28
N SER A 194 -4.00 6.55 -19.19
CA SER A 194 -4.31 6.01 -20.52
C SER A 194 -5.00 4.65 -20.42
N LEU A 195 -4.56 3.79 -19.48
CA LEU A 195 -5.24 2.53 -19.20
C LEU A 195 -6.61 2.75 -18.55
N ALA A 196 -6.71 3.70 -17.62
CA ALA A 196 -7.97 4.03 -16.96
C ALA A 196 -9.04 4.49 -17.97
N VAL A 197 -8.69 5.35 -18.94
CA VAL A 197 -9.59 5.76 -20.03
C VAL A 197 -10.06 4.56 -20.86
N ARG A 198 -9.17 3.60 -21.15
CA ARG A 198 -9.52 2.37 -21.88
C ARG A 198 -10.51 1.48 -21.13
N THR A 199 -10.66 1.65 -19.81
CA THR A 199 -11.69 0.93 -19.04
C THR A 199 -13.10 1.49 -19.25
N GLY A 200 -13.24 2.67 -19.87
CA GLY A 200 -14.53 3.36 -20.06
C GLY A 200 -15.12 3.99 -18.79
N LYS A 201 -14.47 3.83 -17.62
CA LYS A 201 -14.95 4.39 -16.34
C LYS A 201 -14.66 5.87 -16.17
N ILE A 202 -13.74 6.42 -16.96
CA ILE A 202 -13.38 7.84 -16.98
C ILE A 202 -13.32 8.35 -18.42
N GLY A 203 -13.70 9.61 -18.61
CA GLY A 203 -13.68 10.26 -19.93
C GLY A 203 -12.30 10.81 -20.32
N THR A 204 -12.10 11.09 -21.61
CA THR A 204 -10.88 11.76 -22.10
C THR A 204 -10.74 13.19 -21.58
N ALA A 205 -11.84 13.90 -21.30
CA ALA A 205 -11.80 15.26 -20.74
C ALA A 205 -11.21 15.29 -19.31
N GLU A 206 -11.32 14.20 -18.55
CA GLU A 206 -10.69 14.06 -17.22
C GLU A 206 -9.16 13.93 -17.32
N THR A 207 -8.61 13.67 -18.52
CA THR A 207 -7.16 13.59 -18.75
C THR A 207 -6.45 14.93 -18.70
N ASN A 208 -7.15 16.01 -19.04
CA ASN A 208 -6.61 17.38 -19.04
C ASN A 208 -6.50 17.98 -17.64
N LYS A 209 -6.96 17.29 -16.59
CA LYS A 209 -6.79 17.69 -15.18
C LYS A 209 -5.42 17.29 -14.61
N LEU A 210 -4.43 16.92 -15.44
CA LEU A 210 -3.04 16.78 -15.01
C LEU A 210 -2.53 18.17 -14.55
N GLY A 211 -2.90 18.54 -13.33
CA GLY A 211 -2.36 19.69 -12.65
C GLY A 211 -0.85 19.53 -12.52
N SER A 212 -0.16 20.64 -12.33
CA SER A 212 1.28 20.60 -12.10
C SER A 212 1.60 19.69 -10.90
N TYR A 213 2.36 18.63 -11.16
CA TYR A 213 2.88 17.74 -10.11
C TYR A 213 3.85 18.45 -9.15
N ALA A 214 4.11 19.74 -9.36
CA ALA A 214 4.90 20.59 -8.47
C ALA A 214 4.40 20.59 -7.01
N GLN A 215 3.09 20.41 -6.79
CA GLN A 215 2.50 20.39 -5.45
C GLN A 215 2.56 19.00 -4.78
N ILE A 216 2.89 17.94 -5.52
CA ILE A 216 3.01 16.61 -4.94
C ILE A 216 4.28 16.55 -4.06
N PRO A 217 4.18 16.03 -2.83
CA PRO A 217 5.35 15.81 -1.97
C PRO A 217 6.38 14.92 -2.64
N LYS A 218 7.66 15.24 -2.46
CA LYS A 218 8.76 14.48 -3.07
C LYS A 218 8.74 13.03 -2.61
N GLU A 219 8.42 12.81 -1.34
CA GLU A 219 8.36 11.50 -0.70
C GLU A 219 7.28 10.61 -1.31
N GLN A 220 6.14 11.20 -1.70
CA GLN A 220 5.07 10.48 -2.39
C GLN A 220 5.53 10.02 -3.78
N ILE A 221 6.15 10.91 -4.55
CA ILE A 221 6.69 10.56 -5.89
C ILE A 221 7.72 9.42 -5.77
N VAL A 222 8.66 9.53 -4.83
CA VAL A 222 9.65 8.48 -4.59
C VAL A 222 8.99 7.17 -4.17
N GLY A 223 7.97 7.21 -3.32
CA GLY A 223 7.22 6.02 -2.90
C GLY A 223 6.56 5.28 -4.06
N GLU A 224 5.89 6.01 -4.96
CA GLU A 224 5.25 5.42 -6.14
C GLU A 224 6.29 4.87 -7.15
N LEU A 225 7.41 5.57 -7.35
CA LEU A 225 8.51 5.05 -8.20
C LEU A 225 9.20 3.83 -7.59
N MET A 226 9.34 3.78 -6.26
CA MET A 226 9.84 2.60 -5.54
C MET A 226 8.91 1.39 -5.69
N LEU A 227 7.59 1.61 -5.75
CA LEU A 227 6.63 0.53 -6.04
C LEU A 227 6.84 -0.03 -7.45
N GLU A 228 7.04 0.83 -8.46
CA GLU A 228 7.36 0.37 -9.81
C GLU A 228 8.69 -0.38 -9.88
N TYR A 229 9.72 0.09 -9.16
CA TYR A 229 10.97 -0.65 -9.03
C TYR A 229 10.76 -2.04 -8.42
N LEU A 230 10.01 -2.13 -7.31
CA LEU A 230 9.73 -3.41 -6.65
C LEU A 230 8.96 -4.35 -7.58
N LYS A 231 8.00 -3.84 -8.35
CA LYS A 231 7.28 -4.64 -9.35
C LYS A 231 8.22 -5.21 -10.40
N MET A 232 9.10 -4.38 -10.98
CA MET A 232 10.09 -4.83 -11.95
C MET A 232 11.01 -5.90 -11.38
N ALA A 233 11.52 -5.68 -10.16
CA ALA A 233 12.39 -6.65 -9.49
C ALA A 233 11.69 -8.00 -9.27
N LEU A 234 10.41 -7.98 -8.89
CA LEU A 234 9.60 -9.19 -8.68
C LEU A 234 9.08 -9.81 -9.99
N GLY A 235 9.46 -9.29 -11.17
CA GLY A 235 8.99 -9.78 -12.47
C GLY A 235 7.53 -9.47 -12.76
N LYS A 236 6.94 -8.49 -12.07
CA LYS A 236 5.57 -8.02 -12.32
C LYS A 236 5.55 -6.98 -13.45
N PRO A 237 4.45 -6.91 -14.22
CA PRO A 237 4.33 -5.91 -15.27
C PRO A 237 4.34 -4.49 -14.67
N SER A 238 5.23 -3.65 -15.19
CA SER A 238 5.28 -2.22 -14.91
C SER A 238 4.65 -1.44 -16.06
N LEU A 239 4.07 -0.29 -15.75
CA LEU A 239 3.45 0.62 -16.73
C LEU A 239 4.46 1.57 -17.38
N VAL A 240 5.69 1.54 -16.91
CA VAL A 240 6.80 2.34 -17.42
C VAL A 240 8.01 1.44 -17.63
N GLU A 241 8.89 1.84 -18.53
CA GLU A 241 10.12 1.10 -18.77
C GLU A 241 11.11 1.24 -17.61
N THR A 242 12.00 0.26 -17.44
CA THR A 242 13.05 0.28 -16.41
C THR A 242 13.92 1.54 -16.47
N LYS A 243 14.17 2.08 -17.66
CA LYS A 243 14.90 3.35 -17.85
C LYS A 243 14.21 4.53 -17.16
N VAL A 244 12.88 4.54 -17.13
CA VAL A 244 12.09 5.60 -16.49
C VAL A 244 12.30 5.56 -14.98
N VAL A 245 12.28 4.38 -14.37
CA VAL A 245 12.39 4.21 -12.92
C VAL A 245 13.85 4.28 -12.44
N LEU A 246 14.77 3.57 -13.09
CA LEU A 246 16.14 3.40 -12.62
C LEU A 246 17.16 4.35 -13.28
N GLY A 247 16.78 5.03 -14.37
CA GLY A 247 17.68 5.94 -15.10
C GLY A 247 18.84 5.24 -15.81
N VAL A 248 18.79 3.91 -15.97
CA VAL A 248 19.82 3.12 -16.65
C VAL A 248 19.49 3.08 -18.14
N LYS A 249 20.48 3.41 -18.99
CA LYS A 249 20.41 3.23 -20.45
C LYS A 249 20.52 1.76 -20.82
#